data_AF-A0A2P4XZD0-F1
#
_entry.id   AF-A0A2P4XZD0-F1
#
_cell.length_a   1.000
_cell.length_b   1.000
_cell.length_c   1.000
_cell.angle_alpha   90.00
_cell.angle_beta   90.00
_cell.angle_gamma   90.00
#
_symmetry.space_group_name_H-M   'P 1'
#
loop_
_entity.id
_entity.type
_entity.pdbx_description
1 polymer ?
#
loop_
_entity_poly.entity_id
_entity_poly.type
_entity_poly.pdbx_seq_one_letter_code
_entity_poly.pdbx_strand_id
1 'polypeptide(L)'
;MSNYSPLWGKAFNVSDSSRLEKIVESLEKSGLVQEGGVQTTTSVTGQQWDAPNAWPPLQDIIIEGLHEAGTSNSRALAKRLVQTWVKVGFVAWQKTGLMFEKYNAQQLGGVGDGGEYTPQFGFGWSNGVILTFLTKYQELVGTSVNF
;
A
#
# COMPACT_ATOMS: atom_id res chain seq x y z
N MET A 1 9.10 -4.37 -3.87
CA MET A 1 8.53 -4.04 -2.55
C MET A 1 9.28 -4.70 -1.39
N SER A 2 9.60 -6.01 -1.44
CA SER A 2 10.19 -6.76 -0.31
C SER A 2 11.47 -6.17 0.31
N ASN A 3 12.27 -5.41 -0.44
CA ASN A 3 13.45 -4.70 0.09
C ASN A 3 13.16 -3.78 1.29
N TYR A 4 11.90 -3.39 1.48
CA TYR A 4 11.46 -2.49 2.56
C TYR A 4 10.77 -3.22 3.72
N SER A 5 10.55 -4.55 3.64
CA SER A 5 9.97 -5.32 4.75
C SER A 5 10.79 -5.32 6.05
N PRO A 6 12.11 -5.07 6.08
CA PRO A 6 12.84 -4.89 7.34
C PRO A 6 12.29 -3.76 8.21
N LEU A 7 11.63 -2.74 7.63
CA LEU A 7 10.94 -1.70 8.40
C LEU A 7 9.78 -2.30 9.22
N TRP A 8 8.98 -3.17 8.61
CA TRP A 8 7.89 -3.86 9.32
C TRP A 8 8.41 -4.78 10.43
N GLY A 9 9.50 -5.50 10.16
CA GLY A 9 10.16 -6.35 11.15
C GLY A 9 10.95 -5.59 12.23
N LYS A 10 10.92 -4.24 12.23
CA LYS A 10 11.71 -3.37 13.11
C LYS A 10 13.22 -3.69 13.09
N ALA A 11 13.71 -4.21 11.97
CA ALA A 11 15.08 -4.65 11.79
C ALA A 11 15.98 -3.47 11.38
N PHE A 12 15.98 -2.41 12.20
CA PHE A 12 16.75 -1.20 11.99
C PHE A 12 17.15 -0.57 13.33
N ASN A 13 18.15 0.32 13.29
CA ASN A 13 18.54 1.09 14.46
C ASN A 13 17.67 2.35 14.58
N VAL A 14 16.78 2.40 15.58
CA VAL A 14 15.89 3.53 15.84
C VAL A 14 16.62 4.86 16.08
N SER A 15 17.87 4.80 16.56
CA SER A 15 18.70 5.98 16.83
C SER A 15 19.35 6.56 15.57
N ASP A 16 19.39 5.80 14.46
CA ASP A 16 19.97 6.23 13.19
C ASP A 16 18.89 6.81 12.26
N SER A 17 18.34 7.96 12.67
CA SER A 17 17.28 8.65 11.93
C SER A 17 17.72 9.06 10.52
N SER A 18 19.00 9.39 10.33
CA SER A 18 19.56 9.73 9.01
C SER A 18 19.45 8.56 8.04
N ARG A 19 19.79 7.34 8.48
CA ARG A 19 19.65 6.15 7.66
C ARG A 19 18.18 5.81 7.37
N LEU A 20 17.30 5.95 8.35
CA LEU A 20 15.86 5.73 8.16
C LEU A 20 15.28 6.69 7.13
N GLU A 21 15.61 7.98 7.22
CA GLU A 21 15.18 8.98 6.25
C GLU A 21 15.66 8.66 4.82
N LYS A 22 16.90 8.20 4.66
CA LYS A 22 17.41 7.73 3.35
C LYS A 22 16.66 6.51 2.82
N ILE A 23 16.25 5.58 3.69
CA ILE A 23 15.46 4.41 3.29
C ILE A 23 14.08 4.87 2.80
N VAL A 24 13.40 5.77 3.52
CA VAL A 24 12.11 6.34 3.13
C VAL A 24 12.21 7.08 1.80
N GLU A 25 13.23 7.93 1.64
CA GLU A 25 13.47 8.64 0.39
C GLU A 25 13.72 7.68 -0.78
N SER A 26 14.46 6.59 -0.54
CA SER A 26 14.68 5.56 -1.56
C SER A 26 13.38 4.84 -1.96
N LEU A 27 12.45 4.62 -1.03
CA LEU A 27 11.15 4.03 -1.31
C LEU A 27 10.32 4.95 -2.20
N GLU A 28 10.25 6.25 -1.88
CA GLU A 28 9.50 7.21 -2.69
C GLU A 28 10.07 7.33 -4.11
N LYS A 29 11.40 7.23 -4.26
CA LYS A 29 12.09 7.28 -5.56
C LYS A 29 12.17 5.95 -6.30
N SER A 30 11.74 4.85 -5.67
CA SER A 30 11.91 3.49 -6.22
C SER A 30 11.07 3.19 -7.47
N GLY A 31 10.05 4.01 -7.75
CA GLY A 31 9.01 3.68 -8.73
C GLY A 31 8.00 2.64 -8.22
N LEU A 32 8.07 2.20 -6.96
CA LEU A 32 7.06 1.31 -6.37
C LEU A 32 5.84 2.08 -5.87
N VAL A 33 6.01 3.31 -5.37
CA VAL A 33 4.91 4.14 -4.90
C VAL A 33 4.22 4.78 -6.11
N GLN A 34 2.96 4.42 -6.34
CA GLN A 34 2.14 4.86 -7.46
C GLN A 34 0.84 5.50 -6.96
N GLU A 35 0.01 6.02 -7.87
CA GLU A 35 -1.21 6.77 -7.52
C GLU A 35 -2.27 5.95 -6.74
N GLY A 36 -2.32 4.64 -7.00
CA GLY A 36 -3.22 3.66 -6.41
C GLY A 36 -2.55 2.75 -5.36
N GLY A 37 -1.39 3.15 -4.83
CA GLY A 37 -0.68 2.42 -3.77
C GLY A 37 0.70 1.93 -4.22
N VAL A 38 1.24 0.94 -3.52
CA VAL A 38 2.59 0.41 -3.75
C VAL A 38 2.53 -0.85 -4.61
N GLN A 39 3.02 -0.77 -5.85
CA GLN A 39 3.12 -1.95 -6.73
C GLN A 39 4.17 -2.96 -6.22
N THR A 40 3.99 -4.22 -6.60
CA THR A 40 4.83 -5.33 -6.11
C THR A 40 6.29 -5.20 -6.56
N THR A 41 6.48 -4.95 -7.86
CA THR A 41 7.78 -4.70 -8.51
C THR A 41 7.65 -3.49 -9.44
N THR A 42 8.72 -3.14 -10.15
CA THR A 42 8.71 -2.13 -11.22
C THR A 42 8.65 -2.75 -12.62
N SER A 43 8.53 -4.07 -12.72
CA SER A 43 8.58 -4.81 -13.98
C SER A 43 7.17 -5.22 -14.39
N VAL A 44 6.78 -4.95 -15.64
CA VAL A 44 5.49 -5.38 -16.19
C VAL A 44 5.70 -6.68 -16.97
N THR A 45 5.39 -7.80 -16.35
CA THR A 45 5.62 -9.15 -16.93
C THR A 45 4.32 -9.85 -17.32
N GLY A 46 3.17 -9.34 -16.87
CA GLY A 46 1.87 -10.02 -16.95
C GLY A 46 1.64 -11.03 -15.82
N GLN A 47 2.59 -11.25 -14.92
CA GLN A 47 2.43 -12.08 -13.74
C GLN A 47 1.74 -11.34 -12.59
N GLN A 48 1.10 -12.08 -11.67
CA GLN A 48 0.27 -11.46 -10.63
C GLN A 48 1.07 -10.66 -9.59
N TRP A 49 2.33 -11.05 -9.34
CA TRP A 49 3.21 -10.44 -8.33
C TRP A 49 4.21 -9.47 -8.95
N ASP A 50 3.80 -8.80 -10.03
CA ASP A 50 4.59 -7.82 -10.76
C ASP A 50 3.79 -6.53 -11.00
N ALA A 51 4.44 -5.48 -11.51
CA ALA A 51 3.73 -4.27 -11.89
C ALA A 51 2.65 -4.59 -12.95
N PRO A 52 1.47 -3.95 -12.88
CA PRO A 52 1.12 -2.85 -11.98
C PRO A 52 0.40 -3.29 -10.69
N ASN A 53 0.42 -4.57 -10.33
CA ASN A 53 -0.40 -5.08 -9.23
C ASN A 53 0.11 -4.62 -7.85
N ALA A 54 -0.82 -4.09 -7.06
CA ALA A 54 -0.70 -3.81 -5.63
C ALA A 54 -1.58 -4.79 -4.85
N TRP A 55 -0.96 -5.50 -3.91
CA TRP A 55 -1.65 -6.46 -3.05
C TRP A 55 -1.90 -5.85 -1.67
N PRO A 56 -3.12 -5.98 -1.10
CA PRO A 56 -3.46 -5.53 0.25
C PRO A 56 -2.42 -5.86 1.33
N PRO A 57 -1.92 -7.12 1.48
CA PRO A 57 -0.92 -7.43 2.52
C PRO A 57 0.39 -6.65 2.35
N LEU A 58 0.80 -6.34 1.11
CA LEU A 58 2.01 -5.56 0.88
C LEU A 58 1.84 -4.08 1.26
N GLN A 59 0.61 -3.57 1.15
CA GLN A 59 0.29 -2.21 1.61
C GLN A 59 0.35 -2.14 3.14
N ASP A 60 -0.21 -3.14 3.82
CA ASP A 60 -0.16 -3.23 5.28
C ASP A 60 1.28 -3.29 5.79
N ILE A 61 2.11 -4.20 5.23
CA ILE A 61 3.52 -4.33 5.59
C ILE A 61 4.27 -3.00 5.44
N ILE A 62 4.12 -2.31 4.31
CA ILE A 62 4.89 -1.08 4.07
C ILE A 62 4.39 0.09 4.92
N ILE A 63 3.07 0.23 5.09
CA ILE A 63 2.48 1.30 5.91
C ILE A 63 2.84 1.12 7.38
N GLU A 64 2.73 -0.10 7.90
CA GLU A 64 3.11 -0.43 9.26
C GLU A 64 4.61 -0.23 9.47
N GLY A 65 5.46 -0.68 8.54
CA GLY A 65 6.90 -0.45 8.63
C GLY A 65 7.28 1.03 8.63
N LEU A 66 6.61 1.86 7.83
CA LEU A 66 6.81 3.31 7.84
C LEU A 66 6.31 3.94 9.15
N HIS A 67 5.20 3.46 9.70
CA HIS A 67 4.71 3.91 10.99
C HIS A 67 5.74 3.63 12.10
N GLU A 68 6.32 2.42 12.11
CA GLU A 68 7.32 1.98 13.09
C GLU A 68 8.67 2.67 12.93
N ALA A 69 9.06 3.06 11.71
CA ALA A 69 10.26 3.86 11.48
C ALA A 69 10.22 5.23 12.19
N GLY A 70 9.03 5.80 12.35
CA GLY A 70 8.77 6.91 13.29
C GLY A 70 9.43 8.26 12.96
N THR A 71 10.15 8.38 11.85
CA THR A 71 10.70 9.66 11.37
C THR A 71 9.61 10.57 10.81
N SER A 72 9.92 11.85 10.55
CA SER A 72 8.95 12.79 10.00
C SER A 72 8.48 12.38 8.60
N ASN A 73 9.39 12.00 7.70
CA ASN A 73 9.00 11.61 6.34
C ASN A 73 8.34 10.24 6.30
N SER A 74 8.76 9.29 7.15
CA SER A 74 8.10 7.98 7.21
C SER A 74 6.64 8.10 7.67
N ARG A 75 6.35 8.91 8.69
CA ARG A 75 4.96 9.21 9.10
C ARG A 75 4.16 9.92 8.03
N ALA A 76 4.77 10.88 7.31
CA ALA A 76 4.11 11.58 6.21
C ALA A 76 3.76 10.62 5.06
N LEU A 77 4.68 9.74 4.69
CA LEU A 77 4.46 8.73 3.66
C LEU A 77 3.43 7.69 4.09
N ALA A 78 3.49 7.19 5.33
CA ALA A 78 2.50 6.27 5.89
C ALA A 78 1.10 6.87 5.82
N LYS A 79 0.93 8.12 6.25
CA LYS A 79 -0.35 8.84 6.15
C LYS A 79 -0.86 8.91 4.72
N ARG A 80 0.00 9.31 3.78
CA ARG A 80 -0.34 9.39 2.35
C ARG A 80 -0.80 8.03 1.81
N LEU A 81 -0.07 6.96 2.12
CA LEU A 81 -0.40 5.61 1.64
C LEU A 81 -1.69 5.06 2.26
N VAL A 82 -1.95 5.32 3.55
CA VAL A 82 -3.24 4.96 4.19
C VAL A 82 -4.40 5.64 3.46
N GLN A 83 -4.31 6.95 3.25
CA GLN A 83 -5.36 7.73 2.55
C GLN A 83 -5.56 7.24 1.12
N THR A 84 -4.46 6.98 0.40
CA THR A 84 -4.50 6.41 -0.96
C THR A 84 -5.20 5.06 -0.96
N TRP A 85 -4.82 4.13 -0.08
CA TRP A 85 -5.36 2.78 -0.11
C TRP A 85 -6.84 2.72 0.25
N VAL A 86 -7.26 3.51 1.25
CA VAL A 86 -8.68 3.64 1.58
C VAL A 86 -9.47 4.19 0.40
N LYS A 87 -8.93 5.20 -0.29
CA LYS A 87 -9.56 5.77 -1.49
C LYS A 87 -9.62 4.79 -2.66
N VAL A 88 -8.59 3.97 -2.87
CA VAL A 88 -8.59 2.91 -3.90
C VAL A 88 -9.73 1.92 -3.66
N GLY A 89 -9.82 1.39 -2.43
CA GLY A 89 -10.87 0.45 -2.05
C GLY A 89 -12.27 1.06 -2.23
N PHE A 90 -12.44 2.32 -1.78
CA PHE A 90 -13.70 3.04 -1.89
C PHE A 90 -14.12 3.28 -3.35
N VAL A 91 -13.22 3.80 -4.19
CA VAL A 91 -13.51 4.07 -5.62
C VAL A 91 -13.82 2.78 -6.38
N ALA A 92 -13.09 1.70 -6.11
CA ALA A 92 -13.38 0.40 -6.72
C ALA A 92 -14.75 -0.13 -6.29
N TRP A 93 -15.06 -0.04 -4.99
CA TRP A 93 -16.34 -0.46 -4.44
C TRP A 93 -17.50 0.38 -4.98
N GLN A 94 -17.37 1.71 -5.09
CA GLN A 94 -18.40 2.57 -5.68
C GLN A 94 -18.72 2.19 -7.13
N LYS A 95 -17.71 1.80 -7.91
CA LYS A 95 -17.87 1.43 -9.33
C LYS A 95 -18.46 0.04 -9.52
N THR A 96 -18.17 -0.90 -8.63
CA THR A 96 -18.39 -2.33 -8.88
C THR A 96 -19.27 -3.02 -7.85
N GLY A 97 -19.43 -2.44 -6.65
CA GLY A 97 -20.01 -3.07 -5.47
C GLY A 97 -19.10 -4.12 -4.80
N LEU A 98 -17.84 -4.26 -5.25
CA LEU A 98 -16.95 -5.37 -4.86
C LEU A 98 -15.62 -4.88 -4.28
N MET A 99 -14.96 -5.77 -3.53
CA MET A 99 -13.56 -5.65 -3.13
C MET A 99 -12.75 -6.79 -3.74
N PHE A 100 -11.56 -6.49 -4.26
CA PHE A 100 -10.78 -7.43 -5.08
C PHE A 100 -9.55 -7.95 -4.34
N GLU A 101 -9.05 -9.11 -4.75
CA GLU A 101 -7.82 -9.71 -4.19
C GLU A 101 -6.60 -8.80 -4.34
N LYS A 102 -6.54 -8.00 -5.42
CA LYS A 102 -5.46 -7.09 -5.78
C LYS A 102 -5.98 -5.93 -6.62
N TYR A 103 -5.25 -4.82 -6.61
CA TYR A 103 -5.61 -3.59 -7.30
C TYR A 103 -4.51 -3.16 -8.26
N ASN A 104 -4.84 -2.32 -9.23
CA ASN A 104 -3.85 -1.69 -10.11
C ASN A 104 -3.27 -0.46 -9.41
N ALA A 105 -1.99 -0.49 -9.06
CA ALA A 105 -1.31 0.60 -8.37
C ALA A 105 -1.21 1.87 -9.22
N GLN A 106 -1.29 1.77 -10.55
CA GLN A 106 -1.17 2.88 -11.48
C GLN A 106 -2.52 3.50 -11.84
N GLN A 107 -3.62 2.97 -11.29
CA GLN A 107 -4.97 3.47 -11.54
C GLN A 107 -5.79 3.51 -10.24
N LEU A 108 -6.24 4.70 -9.83
CA LEU A 108 -7.08 4.84 -8.65
C LEU A 108 -8.40 4.03 -8.75
N GLY A 109 -8.54 3.04 -7.87
CA GLY A 109 -9.67 2.11 -7.84
C GLY A 109 -9.71 1.14 -9.03
N GLY A 110 -8.58 0.98 -9.75
CA GLY A 110 -8.43 -0.01 -10.80
C GLY A 110 -8.28 -1.42 -10.23
N VAL A 111 -8.87 -2.40 -10.90
CA VAL A 111 -8.74 -3.82 -10.54
C VAL A 111 -7.40 -4.32 -11.06
N GLY A 112 -6.65 -5.05 -10.24
CA GLY A 112 -5.41 -5.69 -10.68
C GLY A 112 -5.71 -6.96 -11.47
N ASP A 113 -4.80 -7.36 -12.35
CA ASP A 113 -5.02 -8.44 -13.33
C ASP A 113 -3.75 -9.26 -13.60
N GLY A 114 -3.80 -10.21 -14.53
CA GLY A 114 -2.67 -11.02 -14.96
C GLY A 114 -2.54 -12.34 -14.20
N GLY A 115 -1.55 -13.12 -14.63
CA GLY A 115 -1.31 -14.50 -14.20
C GLY A 115 -2.29 -15.51 -14.78
N GLU A 116 -2.45 -16.62 -14.05
CA GLU A 116 -3.08 -17.84 -14.58
C GLU A 116 -4.61 -17.87 -14.48
N TYR A 117 -5.23 -16.95 -13.73
CA TYR A 117 -6.67 -16.96 -13.47
C TYR A 117 -7.23 -15.54 -13.34
N THR A 118 -8.55 -15.43 -13.50
CA THR A 118 -9.27 -14.16 -13.42
C THR A 118 -9.28 -13.58 -12.00
N PRO A 119 -9.26 -12.25 -11.84
CA PRO A 119 -9.27 -11.63 -10.51
C PRO A 119 -10.44 -12.09 -9.62
N GLN A 120 -10.14 -12.41 -8.36
CA GLN A 120 -11.13 -12.81 -7.35
C GLN A 120 -11.61 -11.62 -6.51
N PHE A 121 -12.79 -11.74 -5.90
CA PHE A 121 -13.41 -10.70 -5.07
C PHE A 121 -13.95 -11.22 -3.73
N GLY A 122 -14.32 -10.32 -2.81
CA GLY A 122 -14.71 -10.63 -1.44
C GLY A 122 -13.54 -11.04 -0.53
N PHE A 123 -12.32 -10.84 -1.02
CA PHE A 123 -11.11 -11.53 -0.56
C PHE A 123 -10.68 -11.16 0.87
N GLY A 124 -10.34 -12.18 1.68
CA GLY A 124 -10.13 -12.04 3.12
C GLY A 124 -9.09 -10.99 3.52
N TRP A 125 -7.91 -10.97 2.90
CA TRP A 125 -6.90 -9.94 3.23
C TRP A 125 -7.32 -8.53 2.81
N SER A 126 -8.20 -8.38 1.82
CA SER A 126 -8.60 -7.06 1.32
C SER A 126 -9.51 -6.43 2.35
N ASN A 127 -10.45 -7.23 2.84
CA ASN A 127 -11.36 -6.91 3.92
C ASN A 127 -10.59 -6.64 5.21
N GLY A 128 -9.60 -7.48 5.55
CA GLY A 128 -8.79 -7.32 6.74
C GLY A 128 -7.99 -6.01 6.74
N VAL A 129 -7.27 -5.74 5.65
CA VAL A 129 -6.41 -4.55 5.55
C VAL A 129 -7.23 -3.25 5.54
N ILE A 130 -8.35 -3.20 4.81
CA ILE A 130 -9.20 -2.00 4.83
C ILE A 130 -9.77 -1.74 6.24
N LEU A 131 -10.18 -2.80 6.96
CA LEU A 131 -10.64 -2.68 8.34
C LEU A 131 -9.52 -2.21 9.28
N THR A 132 -8.30 -2.73 9.14
CA THR A 132 -7.14 -2.25 9.89
C THR A 132 -6.95 -0.75 9.68
N PHE A 133 -7.02 -0.26 8.44
CA PHE A 133 -6.78 1.16 8.15
C PHE A 133 -7.91 2.06 8.66
N LEU A 134 -9.17 1.61 8.57
CA LEU A 134 -10.32 2.35 9.10
C LEU A 134 -10.42 2.32 10.63
N THR A 135 -9.70 1.43 11.33
CA THR A 135 -9.74 1.31 12.79
C THR A 135 -8.45 1.81 13.45
N LYS A 136 -7.32 1.14 13.19
CA LYS A 136 -6.01 1.47 13.75
C LYS A 136 -5.49 2.82 13.26
N TYR A 137 -5.73 3.14 11.98
CA TYR A 137 -5.22 4.35 11.34
C TYR A 137 -6.30 5.40 11.07
N GLN A 138 -7.43 5.35 11.78
CA GLN A 138 -8.58 6.25 11.57
C GLN A 138 -8.20 7.74 11.57
N GLU A 139 -7.28 8.15 12.45
CA GLU A 139 -6.77 9.53 12.54
C GLU A 139 -5.99 9.97 11.29
N LEU A 140 -5.38 9.02 10.57
CA LEU A 140 -4.65 9.29 9.34
C LEU A 140 -5.58 9.40 8.13
N VAL A 141 -6.75 8.74 8.16
CA VAL A 141 -7.73 8.78 7.07
C VAL A 141 -8.30 10.20 6.92
N GLY A 142 -8.72 10.81 8.04
CA GLY A 142 -9.20 12.21 8.11
C GLY A 142 -10.32 12.56 7.12
N THR A 143 -10.62 13.85 6.98
CA THR A 143 -11.63 14.37 6.02
C THR A 143 -11.19 14.34 4.56
N SER A 144 -9.95 13.93 4.27
CA SER A 144 -9.41 13.85 2.90
C SER A 144 -10.01 12.74 2.05
N VAL A 145 -10.64 11.75 2.69
CA VAL A 145 -11.45 10.75 1.98
C VAL A 145 -12.91 11.21 2.09
N ASN A 146 -13.38 11.97 1.11
CA ASN A 146 -14.80 12.25 0.96
C ASN A 146 -15.49 10.95 0.53
N PHE A 147 -16.11 10.28 1.50
CA PHE A 147 -17.08 9.21 1.25
C PHE A 147 -18.33 9.79 0.57
#